data_AF-A0A3F2RK66-F1
#
_entry.id   AF-A0A3F2RK66-F1
#
_cell.length_a   1.000
_cell.length_b   1.000
_cell.length_c   1.000
_cell.angle_alpha   90.00
_cell.angle_beta   90.00
_cell.angle_gamma   90.00
#
_symmetry.space_group_name_H-M   'P 1'
#
loop_
_entity.id
_entity.type
_entity.pdbx_description
1 polymer ?
#
loop_
_entity_poly.entity_id
_entity_poly.type
_entity_poly.pdbx_seq_one_letter_code
_entity_poly.pdbx_strand_id
1 'polypeptide(L)'
;MSTYVVQGLAYFMTHPRLWLTTLCPILMTIVVAIASVVVLFSVALHPQVEGLEDAGVATWLSWLLAVMLVLVEIFLVTLIYNLVVLGYYQDKIFEQVMAARGFKEMVEDEERHAGCCRACRSCCRVSLFLRLALLILTLPINLLPIVGSIIYAWLNGTILAWEYHLLYFEFKNFSYGQQKAFVKEHKVQYSSFGMQALLMEMIPGFGSLFVFTNAVGAALFAAHLEEEERDRGVLQGGGAQPNWDNNNNNTNAYNHGYVPSGGISQISSLIHKMSTYVAQGLAYFVAHPRLWRMTICPVLLTIVVGLTTIIVLLVAAMHPQEEGLNDIGIPEGLAWVLAIMLCLVESFVITMIYSLICLACYQDKVFEFVMRQQGHEQLVDNKRTHATCIRICTSCCRVSVLLRLGLLVISVPLNVVPVVGNAMYAWLNGQIVAWEYHFFYFELKNYSFEQQQALIDERSLQYTLFGMQALLLEMVPGIGAVFMFTNTVGAALFAAGIEDEEAAKRPVQQDAEEPDPYRSLV
;
A
#
# COMPACT_ATOMS: atom_id res chain seq x y z
N MET A 1 -3.67 16.76 -14.81
CA MET A 1 -4.24 16.01 -13.65
C MET A 1 -4.99 17.00 -12.80
N SER A 2 -6.18 16.67 -12.30
CA SER A 2 -6.87 17.56 -11.37
C SER A 2 -6.03 17.72 -10.09
N THR A 3 -5.87 18.94 -9.59
CA THR A 3 -5.09 19.25 -8.38
C THR A 3 -5.98 19.64 -7.20
N TYR A 4 -7.30 19.41 -7.33
CA TYR A 4 -8.30 19.86 -6.35
C TYR A 4 -8.15 19.25 -4.97
N VAL A 5 -7.57 18.05 -4.84
CA VAL A 5 -7.28 17.46 -3.52
C VAL A 5 -6.22 18.27 -2.78
N VAL A 6 -5.12 18.62 -3.46
CA VAL A 6 -4.05 19.45 -2.90
C VAL A 6 -4.54 20.87 -2.65
N GLN A 7 -5.32 21.43 -3.58
CA GLN A 7 -5.95 22.75 -3.40
C GLN A 7 -6.94 22.74 -2.24
N GLY A 8 -7.73 21.69 -2.07
CA GLY A 8 -8.68 21.51 -0.97
C GLY A 8 -7.97 21.48 0.37
N LEU A 9 -6.87 20.73 0.48
CA LEU A 9 -6.01 20.73 1.67
C LEU A 9 -5.43 22.12 1.96
N ALA A 10 -4.86 22.79 0.95
CA ALA A 10 -4.31 24.14 1.10
C ALA A 10 -5.38 25.18 1.48
N TYR A 11 -6.56 25.10 0.87
CA TYR A 11 -7.69 25.97 1.16
C TYR A 11 -8.22 25.74 2.58
N PHE A 12 -8.35 24.47 2.99
CA PHE A 12 -8.72 24.09 4.33
C PHE A 12 -7.72 24.65 5.35
N MET A 13 -6.40 24.53 5.10
CA MET A 13 -5.39 25.06 6.01
C MET A 13 -5.39 26.58 6.14
N THR A 14 -5.79 27.29 5.08
CA THR A 14 -5.81 28.77 5.05
C THR A 14 -7.11 29.38 5.58
N HIS A 15 -8.16 28.58 5.82
CA HIS A 15 -9.46 29.04 6.30
C HIS A 15 -9.82 28.43 7.67
N PRO A 16 -9.38 29.03 8.80
CA PRO A 16 -9.60 28.50 10.15
C PRO A 16 -11.08 28.31 10.53
N ARG A 17 -12.00 29.04 9.87
CA ARG A 17 -13.44 28.88 10.09
C ARG A 17 -13.94 27.46 9.79
N LEU A 18 -13.34 26.81 8.79
CA LEU A 18 -13.69 25.42 8.41
C LEU A 18 -13.25 24.42 9.49
N TRP A 19 -12.15 24.69 10.20
CA TRP A 19 -11.61 23.78 11.23
C TRP A 19 -12.57 23.63 12.40
N LEU A 20 -13.26 24.71 12.77
CA LEU A 20 -14.26 24.70 13.83
C LEU A 20 -15.42 23.78 13.48
N THR A 21 -15.86 23.83 12.21
CA THR A 21 -16.93 22.96 11.68
C THR A 21 -16.51 21.50 11.61
N THR A 22 -15.22 21.19 11.36
CA THR A 22 -14.70 19.81 11.35
C THR A 22 -14.37 19.25 12.74
N LEU A 23 -14.02 20.09 13.71
CA LEU A 23 -13.64 19.61 15.05
C LEU A 23 -14.83 18.98 15.77
N CYS A 24 -16.03 19.55 15.58
CA CYS A 24 -17.27 19.08 16.18
C CYS A 24 -17.61 17.61 15.85
N PRO A 25 -17.69 17.18 14.58
CA PRO A 25 -17.97 15.78 14.26
C PRO A 25 -16.88 14.85 14.77
N ILE A 26 -15.59 15.23 14.69
CA ILE A 26 -14.49 14.39 15.19
C ILE A 26 -14.65 14.14 16.70
N LEU A 27 -14.88 15.19 17.50
CA LEU A 27 -15.11 15.04 18.94
C LEU A 27 -16.33 14.16 19.23
N MET A 28 -17.43 14.35 18.48
CA MET A 28 -18.63 13.55 18.66
C MET A 28 -18.41 12.07 18.29
N THR A 29 -17.63 11.77 17.25
CA THR A 29 -17.28 10.38 16.90
C THR A 29 -16.46 9.70 17.99
N ILE A 30 -15.54 10.41 18.63
CA ILE A 30 -14.77 9.89 19.78
C ILE A 30 -15.69 9.61 20.96
N VAL A 31 -16.60 10.53 21.28
CA VAL A 31 -17.58 10.34 22.38
C VAL A 31 -18.46 9.12 22.11
N VAL A 32 -18.97 8.97 20.89
CA VAL A 32 -19.81 7.82 20.51
C VAL A 32 -19.01 6.51 20.54
N ALA A 33 -17.76 6.51 20.09
CA ALA A 33 -16.91 5.32 20.14
C ALA A 33 -16.62 4.87 21.59
N ILE A 34 -16.34 5.82 22.50
CA ILE A 34 -16.14 5.50 23.92
C ILE A 34 -17.45 5.00 24.54
N ALA A 35 -18.57 5.68 24.27
CA ALA A 35 -19.88 5.30 24.80
C ALA A 35 -20.32 3.92 24.31
N SER A 36 -20.13 3.60 23.02
CA SER A 36 -20.50 2.30 22.46
C SER A 36 -19.69 1.16 23.08
N VAL A 37 -18.39 1.35 23.27
CA VAL A 37 -17.53 0.37 23.98
C VAL A 37 -18.03 0.16 25.40
N VAL A 38 -18.21 1.23 26.19
CA VAL A 38 -18.60 1.11 27.60
C VAL A 38 -19.98 0.45 27.74
N VAL A 39 -20.96 0.88 26.93
CA VAL A 39 -22.34 0.36 27.03
C VAL A 39 -22.43 -1.09 26.55
N LEU A 40 -21.84 -1.44 25.40
CA LEU A 40 -21.96 -2.79 24.86
C LEU A 40 -21.18 -3.82 25.70
N PHE A 41 -19.99 -3.49 26.20
CA PHE A 41 -19.28 -4.39 27.12
C PHE A 41 -19.97 -4.55 28.47
N SER A 42 -20.61 -3.49 29.00
CA SER A 42 -21.29 -3.57 30.30
C SER A 42 -22.65 -4.25 30.24
N VAL A 43 -23.39 -4.08 29.14
CA VAL A 43 -24.79 -4.54 29.04
C VAL A 43 -24.95 -5.75 28.11
N ALA A 44 -24.22 -5.84 27.01
CA ALA A 44 -24.45 -6.86 25.99
C ALA A 44 -23.58 -8.13 26.17
N LEU A 45 -22.39 -8.01 26.77
CA LEU A 45 -21.47 -9.14 26.90
C LEU A 45 -22.07 -10.31 27.70
N HIS A 46 -22.57 -10.07 28.91
CA HIS A 46 -23.07 -11.14 29.78
C HIS A 46 -24.30 -11.86 29.21
N PRO A 47 -25.33 -11.16 28.70
CA PRO A 47 -26.46 -11.83 28.05
C PRO A 47 -26.08 -12.64 26.80
N GLN A 48 -25.06 -12.21 26.04
CA GLN A 48 -24.58 -12.96 24.89
C GLN A 48 -23.87 -14.24 25.29
N VAL A 49 -23.10 -14.24 26.39
CA VAL A 49 -22.48 -15.44 26.93
C VAL A 49 -23.54 -16.45 27.34
N GLU A 50 -24.53 -16.03 28.13
CA GLU A 50 -25.63 -16.89 28.57
C GLU A 50 -26.40 -17.48 27.37
N GLY A 51 -26.73 -16.65 26.36
CA GLY A 51 -27.42 -17.13 25.17
C GLY A 51 -26.62 -18.15 24.34
N LEU A 52 -25.29 -18.07 24.35
CA LEU A 52 -24.41 -19.05 23.69
C LEU A 52 -24.29 -20.35 24.50
N GLU A 53 -24.24 -20.25 25.82
CA GLU A 53 -24.26 -21.42 26.71
C GLU A 53 -25.59 -22.18 26.61
N ASP A 54 -26.71 -21.46 26.56
CA ASP A 54 -28.05 -22.03 26.34
C ASP A 54 -28.17 -22.72 24.97
N ALA A 55 -27.40 -22.26 23.98
CA ALA A 55 -27.29 -22.88 22.66
C ALA A 55 -26.37 -24.13 22.62
N GLY A 56 -25.79 -24.52 23.77
CA GLY A 56 -24.94 -25.71 23.91
C GLY A 56 -23.46 -25.49 23.60
N VAL A 57 -22.99 -24.24 23.54
CA VAL A 57 -21.57 -23.93 23.33
C VAL A 57 -20.81 -24.07 24.65
N ALA A 58 -19.58 -24.63 24.61
CA ALA A 58 -18.73 -24.75 25.79
C ALA A 58 -18.40 -23.37 26.41
N THR A 59 -18.48 -23.25 27.74
CA THR A 59 -18.32 -21.98 28.48
C THR A 59 -17.14 -21.12 28.03
N TRP A 60 -15.94 -21.70 27.93
CA TRP A 60 -14.75 -20.93 27.52
C TRP A 60 -14.87 -20.37 26.09
N LEU A 61 -15.55 -21.10 25.20
CA LEU A 61 -15.79 -20.71 23.82
C LEU A 61 -16.92 -19.67 23.73
N SER A 62 -17.94 -19.77 24.58
CA SER A 62 -19.02 -18.78 24.69
C SER A 62 -18.49 -17.40 25.07
N TRP A 63 -17.56 -17.31 26.04
CA TRP A 63 -16.88 -16.05 26.38
C TRP A 63 -16.08 -15.47 25.21
N LEU A 64 -15.34 -16.31 24.49
CA LEU A 64 -14.55 -15.86 23.34
C LEU A 64 -15.44 -15.34 22.20
N LEU A 65 -16.52 -16.07 21.88
CA LEU A 65 -17.46 -15.69 20.82
C LEU A 65 -18.26 -14.44 21.18
N ALA A 66 -18.72 -14.31 22.43
CA ALA A 66 -19.44 -13.13 22.89
C ALA A 66 -18.57 -11.86 22.81
N VAL A 67 -17.29 -11.92 23.20
CA VAL A 67 -16.37 -10.79 23.02
C VAL A 67 -16.24 -10.40 21.55
N MET A 68 -16.13 -11.37 20.63
CA MET A 68 -16.05 -11.09 19.19
C MET A 68 -17.33 -10.46 18.65
N LEU A 69 -18.50 -10.93 19.09
CA LEU A 69 -19.80 -10.36 18.71
C LEU A 69 -19.95 -8.91 19.20
N VAL A 70 -19.63 -8.63 20.46
CA VAL A 70 -19.63 -7.26 21.00
C VAL A 70 -18.70 -6.34 20.21
N LEU A 71 -17.50 -6.80 19.83
CA LEU A 71 -16.59 -6.01 18.99
C LEU A 71 -17.19 -5.70 17.61
N VAL A 72 -17.88 -6.66 16.99
CA VAL A 72 -18.60 -6.44 15.72
C VAL A 72 -19.74 -5.44 15.90
N GLU A 73 -20.51 -5.53 16.99
CA GLU A 73 -21.59 -4.58 17.29
C GLU A 73 -21.06 -3.15 17.50
N ILE A 74 -19.97 -2.98 18.26
CA ILE A 74 -19.29 -1.70 18.44
C ILE A 74 -18.87 -1.12 17.08
N PHE A 75 -18.26 -1.95 16.24
CA PHE A 75 -17.88 -1.55 14.89
C PHE A 75 -19.08 -1.11 14.05
N LEU A 76 -20.18 -1.87 14.06
CA LEU A 76 -21.40 -1.55 13.31
C LEU A 76 -22.04 -0.24 13.79
N VAL A 77 -22.18 -0.04 15.10
CA VAL A 77 -22.73 1.19 15.68
C VAL A 77 -21.88 2.40 15.27
N THR A 78 -20.56 2.28 15.41
CA THR A 78 -19.61 3.34 15.07
C THR A 78 -19.61 3.63 13.57
N LEU A 79 -19.70 2.60 12.72
CA LEU A 79 -19.79 2.72 11.27
C LEU A 79 -21.08 3.45 10.85
N ILE A 80 -22.24 3.02 11.36
CA ILE A 80 -23.54 3.63 11.05
C ILE A 80 -23.56 5.10 11.47
N TYR A 81 -23.06 5.39 12.68
CA TYR A 81 -22.95 6.76 13.19
C TYR A 81 -22.06 7.62 12.27
N ASN A 82 -20.87 7.13 11.90
CA ASN A 82 -19.96 7.83 11.01
C ASN A 82 -20.59 8.10 9.64
N LEU A 83 -21.29 7.12 9.04
CA LEU A 83 -21.93 7.28 7.73
C LEU A 83 -22.97 8.41 7.73
N VAL A 84 -23.76 8.54 8.80
CA VAL A 84 -24.79 9.59 8.89
C VAL A 84 -24.19 10.95 9.22
N VAL A 85 -23.34 11.01 10.25
CA VAL A 85 -22.82 12.28 10.76
C VAL A 85 -21.79 12.89 9.83
N LEU A 86 -20.84 12.09 9.31
CA LEU A 86 -19.82 12.64 8.41
C LEU A 86 -20.45 13.21 7.13
N GLY A 87 -21.44 12.53 6.53
CA GLY A 87 -22.15 13.03 5.36
C GLY A 87 -22.78 14.41 5.59
N TYR A 88 -23.44 14.61 6.73
CA TYR A 88 -24.01 15.91 7.10
C TYR A 88 -22.96 17.03 7.18
N TYR A 89 -21.81 16.77 7.80
CA TYR A 89 -20.76 17.79 7.95
C TYR A 89 -19.97 18.01 6.65
N GLN A 90 -19.81 17.00 5.81
CA GLN A 90 -19.23 17.14 4.46
C GLN A 90 -20.07 18.12 3.64
N ASP A 91 -21.40 17.95 3.64
CA ASP A 91 -22.31 18.85 2.93
C ASP A 91 -22.20 20.28 3.46
N LYS A 92 -22.16 20.48 4.78
CA LYS A 92 -22.04 21.81 5.38
C LYS A 92 -20.74 22.51 5.00
N ILE A 93 -19.63 21.78 4.92
CA ILE A 93 -18.35 22.33 4.47
C ILE A 93 -18.40 22.65 2.98
N PHE A 94 -19.03 21.79 2.18
CA PHE A 94 -19.21 21.99 0.76
C PHE A 94 -20.01 23.28 0.48
N GLU A 95 -21.14 23.45 1.15
CA GLU A 95 -22.00 24.65 1.10
C GLU A 95 -21.23 25.92 1.46
N GLN A 96 -20.44 25.90 2.54
CA GLN A 96 -19.63 27.04 2.97
C GLN A 96 -18.57 27.43 1.92
N VAL A 97 -17.92 26.46 1.28
CA VAL A 97 -16.92 26.71 0.25
C VAL A 97 -17.58 27.26 -1.02
N MET A 98 -18.70 26.69 -1.46
CA MET A 98 -19.47 27.21 -2.61
C MET A 98 -19.93 28.65 -2.37
N ALA A 99 -20.47 28.95 -1.18
CA ALA A 99 -20.86 30.30 -0.81
C ALA A 99 -19.64 31.27 -0.80
N ALA A 100 -18.48 30.83 -0.30
CA ALA A 100 -17.26 31.63 -0.31
C ALA A 100 -16.71 31.90 -1.72
N ARG A 101 -16.98 31.01 -2.69
CA ARG A 101 -16.62 31.16 -4.11
C ARG A 101 -17.63 32.01 -4.91
N GLY A 102 -18.68 32.52 -4.27
CA GLY A 102 -19.66 33.43 -4.90
C GLY A 102 -20.94 32.76 -5.37
N PHE A 103 -21.14 31.47 -5.10
CA PHE A 103 -22.32 30.69 -5.49
C PHE A 103 -23.35 30.58 -4.36
N LYS A 104 -23.51 31.67 -3.61
CA LYS A 104 -24.34 31.69 -2.39
C LYS A 104 -25.83 31.45 -2.67
N GLU A 105 -26.37 31.96 -3.77
CA GLU A 105 -27.77 31.81 -4.15
C GLU A 105 -28.16 30.33 -4.38
N MET A 106 -27.30 29.56 -5.05
CA MET A 106 -27.52 28.11 -5.26
C MET A 106 -27.53 27.31 -3.96
N VAL A 107 -26.80 27.78 -2.94
CA VAL A 107 -26.72 27.12 -1.63
C VAL A 107 -27.96 27.44 -0.78
N GLU A 108 -28.38 28.71 -0.74
CA GLU A 108 -29.50 29.16 0.10
C GLU A 108 -30.87 28.60 -0.35
N ASP A 109 -31.05 28.33 -1.65
CA ASP A 109 -32.28 27.73 -2.18
C ASP A 109 -32.44 26.26 -1.76
N GLU A 110 -31.33 25.51 -1.66
CA GLU A 110 -31.32 24.09 -1.31
C GLU A 110 -31.32 23.84 0.21
N GLU A 111 -30.68 24.72 1.01
CA GLU A 111 -30.69 24.62 2.49
C GLU A 111 -32.11 24.56 3.08
N ARG A 112 -33.12 25.09 2.36
CA ARG A 112 -34.52 25.07 2.75
C ARG A 112 -35.20 23.69 2.63
N HIS A 113 -34.61 22.70 1.95
CA HIS A 113 -35.33 21.52 1.48
C HIS A 113 -35.07 20.14 2.15
N ALA A 114 -34.01 19.90 2.94
CA ALA A 114 -33.94 18.86 4.02
C ALA A 114 -32.49 18.42 4.37
N GLY A 115 -31.89 18.98 5.44
CA GLY A 115 -30.53 18.61 5.85
C GLY A 115 -30.36 17.19 6.44
N CYS A 116 -31.30 16.70 7.26
CA CYS A 116 -31.10 15.44 8.00
C CYS A 116 -31.72 14.21 7.31
N CYS A 117 -32.87 14.36 6.64
CA CYS A 117 -33.47 13.27 5.85
C CYS A 117 -32.65 12.94 4.59
N ARG A 118 -31.83 13.88 4.08
CA ARG A 118 -30.92 13.67 2.95
C ARG A 118 -29.83 12.65 3.25
N ALA A 119 -29.12 12.79 4.37
CA ALA A 119 -28.06 11.87 4.77
C ALA A 119 -28.57 10.42 4.89
N CYS A 120 -29.73 10.22 5.53
CA CYS A 120 -30.37 8.91 5.62
C CYS A 120 -30.85 8.36 4.26
N ARG A 121 -31.41 9.21 3.38
CA ARG A 121 -31.95 8.78 2.08
C ARG A 121 -30.84 8.49 1.04
N SER A 122 -29.75 9.26 1.08
CA SER A 122 -28.56 9.07 0.25
C SER A 122 -27.82 7.79 0.64
N CYS A 123 -27.73 7.50 1.95
CA CYS A 123 -27.13 6.26 2.45
C CYS A 123 -27.90 5.00 1.97
N CYS A 124 -29.23 5.04 1.87
CA CYS A 124 -30.01 3.81 1.73
C CYS A 124 -30.38 3.35 0.31
N ARG A 125 -30.24 4.13 -0.78
CA ARG A 125 -30.94 3.77 -2.04
C ARG A 125 -30.11 3.39 -3.26
N VAL A 126 -28.89 3.89 -3.46
CA VAL A 126 -28.12 3.59 -4.70
C VAL A 126 -26.61 3.53 -4.49
N SER A 127 -26.02 4.41 -3.67
CA SER A 127 -24.57 4.46 -3.43
C SER A 127 -24.06 3.25 -2.66
N LEU A 128 -24.71 2.85 -1.56
CA LEU A 128 -24.28 1.68 -0.76
C LEU A 128 -24.30 0.37 -1.56
N PHE A 129 -25.37 0.09 -2.31
CA PHE A 129 -25.46 -1.14 -3.10
C PHE A 129 -24.47 -1.15 -4.27
N LEU A 130 -24.29 -0.01 -4.95
CA LEU A 130 -23.29 0.10 -6.01
C LEU A 130 -21.87 -0.04 -5.44
N ARG A 131 -21.59 0.55 -4.28
CA ARG A 131 -20.31 0.49 -3.58
C ARG A 131 -20.03 -0.92 -3.06
N LEU A 132 -21.03 -1.60 -2.51
CA LEU A 132 -20.88 -3.00 -2.07
C LEU A 132 -20.68 -3.94 -3.26
N ALA A 133 -21.45 -3.78 -4.34
CA ALA A 133 -21.30 -4.59 -5.55
C ALA A 133 -19.94 -4.36 -6.22
N LEU A 134 -19.50 -3.09 -6.32
CA LEU A 134 -18.22 -2.74 -6.91
C LEU A 134 -17.05 -3.13 -5.99
N LEU A 135 -17.21 -3.03 -4.66
CA LEU A 135 -16.26 -3.58 -3.69
C LEU A 135 -16.10 -5.08 -3.91
N ILE A 136 -17.19 -5.85 -3.92
CA ILE A 136 -17.17 -7.30 -4.16
C ILE A 136 -16.51 -7.63 -5.51
N LEU A 137 -16.81 -6.86 -6.56
CA LEU A 137 -16.24 -7.06 -7.89
C LEU A 137 -14.77 -6.66 -7.99
N THR A 138 -14.33 -5.64 -7.25
CA THR A 138 -12.96 -5.10 -7.28
C THR A 138 -12.05 -5.66 -6.18
N LEU A 139 -12.60 -6.39 -5.21
CA LEU A 139 -11.84 -7.08 -4.16
C LEU A 139 -10.85 -8.11 -4.75
N PRO A 140 -11.22 -8.95 -5.74
CA PRO A 140 -10.26 -9.84 -6.41
C PRO A 140 -9.12 -9.09 -7.10
N ILE A 141 -9.33 -7.83 -7.51
CA ILE A 141 -8.30 -7.02 -8.14
C ILE A 141 -7.24 -6.62 -7.10
N ASN A 142 -7.59 -6.41 -5.83
CA ASN A 142 -6.61 -6.15 -4.75
C ASN A 142 -5.69 -7.34 -4.45
N LEU A 143 -5.97 -8.54 -4.97
CA LEU A 143 -5.07 -9.69 -4.86
C LEU A 143 -3.75 -9.48 -5.61
N LEU A 144 -3.72 -8.55 -6.57
CA LEU A 144 -2.49 -8.08 -7.23
C LEU A 144 -2.00 -6.81 -6.52
N PRO A 145 -1.01 -6.90 -5.61
CA PRO A 145 -0.50 -5.74 -4.89
C PRO A 145 0.08 -4.71 -5.87
N ILE A 146 -0.10 -3.44 -5.52
CA ILE A 146 0.32 -2.27 -6.29
C ILE A 146 -0.51 -2.08 -7.57
N VAL A 147 -0.40 -2.97 -8.55
CA VAL A 147 -1.11 -2.80 -9.85
C VAL A 147 -2.61 -2.90 -9.67
N GLY A 148 -3.06 -3.95 -8.99
CA GLY A 148 -4.47 -4.15 -8.69
C GLY A 148 -5.00 -3.04 -7.78
N SER A 149 -4.21 -2.60 -6.81
CA SER A 149 -4.58 -1.51 -5.92
C SER A 149 -4.66 -0.14 -6.62
N ILE A 150 -3.82 0.13 -7.63
CA ILE A 150 -3.91 1.33 -8.48
C ILE A 150 -5.18 1.29 -9.35
N ILE A 151 -5.46 0.13 -9.97
CA ILE A 151 -6.69 -0.06 -10.76
C ILE A 151 -7.93 0.07 -9.87
N TYR A 152 -7.88 -0.52 -8.68
CA TYR A 152 -8.90 -0.38 -7.65
C TYR A 152 -9.10 1.09 -7.29
N ALA A 153 -8.02 1.84 -7.05
CA ALA A 153 -8.08 3.25 -6.70
C ALA A 153 -8.63 4.12 -7.85
N TRP A 154 -8.33 3.78 -9.10
CA TRP A 154 -8.89 4.45 -10.27
C TRP A 154 -10.40 4.22 -10.40
N LEU A 155 -10.84 2.96 -10.26
CA LEU A 155 -12.24 2.57 -10.41
C LEU A 155 -13.08 3.09 -9.23
N ASN A 156 -12.66 2.82 -8.00
CA ASN A 156 -13.35 3.27 -6.80
C ASN A 156 -13.24 4.78 -6.61
N GLY A 157 -12.11 5.39 -7.02
CA GLY A 157 -11.93 6.84 -6.99
C GLY A 157 -13.00 7.56 -7.81
N THR A 158 -13.34 7.08 -9.00
CA THR A 158 -14.39 7.71 -9.82
C THR A 158 -15.75 7.76 -9.10
N ILE A 159 -16.09 6.70 -8.37
CA ILE A 159 -17.33 6.64 -7.58
C ILE A 159 -17.23 7.55 -6.37
N LEU A 160 -16.09 7.57 -5.66
CA LEU A 160 -15.85 8.47 -4.54
C LEU A 160 -16.00 9.94 -4.96
N ALA A 161 -15.43 10.32 -6.11
CA ALA A 161 -15.59 11.66 -6.68
C ALA A 161 -17.05 12.00 -6.99
N TRP A 162 -17.83 11.03 -7.47
CA TRP A 162 -19.28 11.21 -7.68
C TRP A 162 -19.99 11.41 -6.33
N GLU A 163 -19.69 10.59 -5.31
CA GLU A 163 -20.26 10.76 -3.95
C GLU A 163 -20.00 12.16 -3.40
N TYR A 164 -18.77 12.67 -3.52
CA TYR A 164 -18.42 14.04 -3.13
C TYR A 164 -19.16 15.14 -3.91
N HIS A 165 -19.71 14.85 -5.10
CA HIS A 165 -20.47 15.80 -5.94
C HIS A 165 -21.99 15.59 -5.87
N LEU A 166 -22.51 14.69 -5.00
CA LEU A 166 -23.95 14.46 -4.91
C LEU A 166 -24.72 15.75 -4.57
N LEU A 167 -24.20 16.56 -3.65
CA LEU A 167 -24.79 17.84 -3.28
C LEU A 167 -24.79 18.84 -4.45
N TYR A 168 -23.70 18.88 -5.22
CA TYR A 168 -23.64 19.71 -6.43
C TYR A 168 -24.68 19.30 -7.48
N PHE A 169 -24.88 17.99 -7.68
CA PHE A 169 -25.91 17.50 -8.58
C PHE A 169 -27.32 17.75 -8.07
N GLU A 170 -27.50 17.84 -6.75
CA GLU A 170 -28.76 18.24 -6.12
C GLU A 170 -29.05 19.73 -6.37
N PHE A 171 -28.07 20.63 -6.22
CA PHE A 171 -28.20 22.05 -6.60
C PHE A 171 -28.68 22.21 -8.06
N LYS A 172 -28.23 21.33 -8.96
CA LYS A 172 -28.67 21.30 -10.37
C LYS A 172 -29.95 20.54 -10.65
N ASN A 173 -30.57 19.93 -9.64
CA ASN A 173 -31.74 19.06 -9.79
C ASN A 173 -31.54 17.91 -10.81
N PHE A 174 -30.32 17.35 -10.88
CA PHE A 174 -30.00 16.28 -11.82
C PHE A 174 -30.59 14.94 -11.38
N SER A 175 -31.31 14.28 -12.29
CA SER A 175 -31.69 12.87 -12.14
C SER A 175 -30.48 11.94 -12.20
N TYR A 176 -30.58 10.73 -11.65
CA TYR A 176 -29.49 9.74 -11.67
C TYR A 176 -28.94 9.44 -13.08
N GLY A 177 -29.81 9.44 -14.09
CA GLY A 177 -29.41 9.26 -15.50
C GLY A 177 -28.52 10.41 -16.00
N GLN A 178 -28.87 11.65 -15.66
CA GLN A 178 -28.10 12.85 -15.99
C GLN A 178 -26.77 12.89 -15.24
N GLN A 179 -26.77 12.55 -13.95
CA GLN A 179 -25.54 12.45 -13.17
C GLN A 179 -24.56 11.45 -13.79
N LYS A 180 -25.05 10.25 -14.16
CA LYS A 180 -24.23 9.22 -14.81
C LYS A 180 -23.66 9.70 -16.15
N ALA A 181 -24.45 10.42 -16.95
CA ALA A 181 -23.98 10.98 -18.22
C ALA A 181 -22.90 12.04 -18.00
N PHE A 182 -23.12 12.95 -17.05
CA PHE A 182 -22.18 14.02 -16.69
C PHE A 182 -20.84 13.47 -16.19
N VAL A 183 -20.87 12.49 -15.27
CA VAL A 183 -19.65 11.84 -14.74
C VAL A 183 -18.93 11.06 -15.84
N LYS A 184 -19.66 10.46 -16.79
CA LYS A 184 -19.06 9.75 -17.93
C LYS A 184 -18.35 10.71 -18.88
N GLU A 185 -18.90 11.89 -19.11
CA GLU A 185 -18.27 12.95 -19.91
C GLU A 185 -16.99 13.47 -19.25
N HIS A 186 -17.01 13.67 -17.93
CA HIS A 186 -15.89 14.18 -17.15
C HIS A 186 -15.04 13.06 -16.50
N LYS A 187 -15.07 11.84 -17.05
CA LYS A 187 -14.52 10.64 -16.41
C LYS A 187 -13.08 10.81 -15.95
N VAL A 188 -12.20 11.37 -16.78
CA VAL A 188 -10.78 11.52 -16.44
C VAL A 188 -10.59 12.47 -15.25
N GLN A 189 -11.34 13.57 -15.19
CA GLN A 189 -11.28 14.52 -14.09
C GLN A 189 -11.77 13.88 -12.79
N TYR A 190 -12.95 13.24 -12.81
CA TYR A 190 -13.52 12.52 -11.66
C TYR A 190 -12.63 11.37 -11.19
N SER A 191 -12.14 10.52 -12.11
CA SER A 191 -11.21 9.43 -11.76
C SER A 191 -9.94 9.97 -11.10
N SER A 192 -9.35 11.05 -11.64
CA SER A 192 -8.11 11.61 -11.10
C SER A 192 -8.29 12.26 -9.73
N PHE A 193 -9.36 13.03 -9.54
CA PHE A 193 -9.70 13.64 -8.25
C PHE A 193 -9.97 12.57 -7.21
N GLY A 194 -10.85 11.64 -7.55
CA GLY A 194 -11.26 10.57 -6.65
C GLY A 194 -10.15 9.59 -6.30
N MET A 195 -9.23 9.29 -7.23
CA MET A 195 -8.05 8.49 -6.93
C MET A 195 -7.16 9.17 -5.89
N GLN A 196 -6.90 10.47 -6.04
CA GLN A 196 -6.11 11.23 -5.07
C GLN A 196 -6.81 11.30 -3.71
N ALA A 197 -8.11 11.57 -3.71
CA ALA A 197 -8.92 11.66 -2.49
C ALA A 197 -8.91 10.32 -1.72
N LEU A 198 -9.14 9.21 -2.44
CA LEU A 198 -9.10 7.86 -1.88
C LEU A 198 -7.73 7.55 -1.28
N LEU A 199 -6.63 7.89 -1.96
CA LEU A 199 -5.28 7.65 -1.45
C LEU A 199 -4.98 8.46 -0.19
N MET A 200 -5.47 9.70 -0.07
CA MET A 200 -5.32 10.47 1.16
C MET A 200 -6.16 9.89 2.31
N GLU A 201 -7.40 9.46 2.02
CA GLU A 201 -8.28 8.83 3.01
C GLU A 201 -7.75 7.48 3.51
N MET A 202 -6.95 6.79 2.70
CA MET A 202 -6.26 5.56 3.08
C MET A 202 -5.12 5.80 4.08
N ILE A 203 -4.66 7.03 4.31
CA ILE A 203 -3.59 7.29 5.28
C ILE A 203 -4.10 6.98 6.70
N PRO A 204 -3.54 5.96 7.39
CA PRO A 204 -4.03 5.57 8.71
C PRO A 204 -3.83 6.71 9.72
N GLY A 205 -4.80 6.89 10.62
CA GLY A 205 -4.81 7.95 11.63
C GLY A 205 -5.23 9.33 11.12
N PHE A 206 -4.99 9.64 9.85
CA PHE A 206 -5.33 10.95 9.25
C PHE A 206 -6.49 10.89 8.24
N GLY A 207 -6.93 9.69 7.83
CA GLY A 207 -7.95 9.51 6.81
C GLY A 207 -9.25 10.29 7.07
N SER A 208 -9.73 10.31 8.32
CA SER A 208 -10.93 11.06 8.72
C SER A 208 -10.79 12.58 8.55
N LEU A 209 -9.58 13.13 8.70
CA LEU A 209 -9.32 14.54 8.40
C LEU A 209 -9.34 14.79 6.89
N PHE A 210 -8.76 13.88 6.12
CA PHE A 210 -8.73 14.01 4.66
C PHE A 210 -10.11 13.94 4.01
N VAL A 211 -11.08 13.25 4.63
CA VAL A 211 -12.50 13.29 4.21
C VAL A 211 -13.02 14.73 4.11
N PHE A 212 -12.67 15.59 5.08
CA PHE A 212 -13.11 16.98 5.09
C PHE A 212 -12.33 17.84 4.09
N THR A 213 -11.01 17.65 3.98
CA THR A 213 -10.21 18.39 2.99
C THR A 213 -10.58 18.01 1.55
N ASN A 214 -10.96 16.76 1.33
CA ASN A 214 -11.47 16.26 0.06
C ASN A 214 -12.85 16.85 -0.23
N ALA A 215 -13.73 17.02 0.76
CA ALA A 215 -14.99 17.73 0.58
C ALA A 215 -14.79 19.20 0.17
N VAL A 216 -13.81 19.89 0.76
CA VAL A 216 -13.39 21.24 0.31
C VAL A 216 -12.88 21.20 -1.13
N GLY A 217 -12.03 20.23 -1.46
CA GLY A 217 -11.51 20.06 -2.83
C GLY A 217 -12.62 19.79 -3.85
N ALA A 218 -13.62 18.99 -3.48
CA ALA A 218 -14.80 18.73 -4.29
C ALA A 218 -15.63 20.00 -4.50
N ALA A 219 -15.83 20.81 -3.46
CA ALA A 219 -16.53 22.09 -3.59
C ALA A 219 -15.77 23.08 -4.48
N LEU A 220 -14.44 23.13 -4.39
CA LEU A 220 -13.61 23.93 -5.32
C LEU A 220 -13.71 23.41 -6.76
N PHE A 221 -13.76 22.09 -6.94
CA PHE A 221 -13.95 21.48 -8.26
C PHE A 221 -15.33 21.84 -8.83
N ALA A 222 -16.40 21.72 -8.05
CA ALA A 222 -17.75 22.13 -8.45
C ALA A 222 -17.84 23.62 -8.78
N ALA A 223 -17.25 24.50 -7.94
CA ALA A 223 -17.21 25.94 -8.21
C ALA A 223 -16.51 26.26 -9.55
N HIS A 224 -15.42 25.55 -9.87
CA HIS A 224 -14.74 25.75 -11.15
C HIS A 224 -15.58 25.27 -12.34
N LEU A 225 -16.31 24.15 -12.21
CA LEU A 225 -17.24 23.71 -13.27
C LEU A 225 -18.33 24.76 -13.56
N GLU A 226 -18.85 25.42 -12.51
CA GLU A 226 -19.81 26.52 -12.66
C GLU A 226 -19.20 27.77 -13.31
N GLU A 227 -17.97 28.13 -12.92
CA GLU A 227 -17.21 29.22 -13.55
C GLU A 227 -17.03 28.95 -15.06
N GLU A 228 -16.64 27.72 -15.44
CA GLU A 228 -16.50 27.31 -16.85
C GLU A 228 -17.84 27.35 -17.61
N GLU A 229 -18.93 26.87 -17.02
CA GLU A 229 -20.26 26.90 -17.63
C GLU A 229 -20.76 28.35 -17.82
N ARG A 230 -20.56 29.21 -16.83
CA ARG A 230 -20.90 30.64 -16.91
C ARG A 230 -20.10 31.32 -18.01
N ASP A 231 -18.79 31.07 -18.10
CA ASP A 231 -17.94 31.63 -19.14
C ASP A 231 -18.35 31.14 -20.54
N ARG A 232 -18.70 29.85 -20.69
CA ARG A 232 -19.29 29.31 -21.92
C ARG A 232 -20.62 29.97 -22.28
N GLY A 233 -21.48 30.21 -21.29
CA GLY A 233 -22.75 30.91 -21.45
C GLY A 233 -22.59 32.37 -21.87
N VAL A 234 -21.57 33.08 -21.37
CA VAL A 234 -21.23 34.43 -21.81
C VAL A 234 -20.71 34.44 -23.24
N LEU A 235 -19.89 33.45 -23.63
CA LEU A 235 -19.37 33.31 -24.99
C LEU A 235 -20.46 32.92 -26.01
N GLN A 236 -21.43 32.09 -25.62
CA GLN A 236 -22.61 31.76 -26.46
C GLN A 236 -23.69 32.85 -26.41
N GLY A 237 -23.77 33.65 -25.35
CA GLY A 237 -24.70 34.77 -25.19
C GLY A 237 -24.44 35.97 -26.13
N GLY A 238 -23.37 35.90 -26.94
CA GLY A 238 -23.18 36.74 -28.14
C GLY A 238 -23.99 36.28 -29.37
N GLY A 239 -24.76 35.19 -29.29
CA GLY A 239 -25.64 34.74 -30.37
C GLY A 239 -26.28 33.38 -30.11
N ALA A 240 -27.59 33.41 -29.89
CA ALA A 240 -28.56 32.31 -29.97
C ALA A 240 -28.46 31.13 -28.97
N GLN A 241 -29.59 30.90 -28.31
CA GLN A 241 -29.92 29.86 -27.33
C GLN A 241 -29.82 28.44 -27.93
N PRO A 242 -29.17 27.44 -27.29
CA PRO A 242 -29.22 26.06 -27.77
C PRO A 242 -30.49 25.35 -27.28
N ASN A 243 -31.22 24.82 -28.25
CA ASN A 243 -32.33 23.87 -28.07
C ASN A 243 -31.77 22.46 -27.79
N TRP A 244 -32.22 21.81 -26.72
CA TRP A 244 -31.79 20.46 -26.31
C TRP A 244 -32.51 19.34 -27.08
N ASP A 245 -32.61 19.48 -28.40
CA ASP A 245 -33.05 18.42 -29.30
C ASP A 245 -32.09 18.37 -30.50
N ASN A 246 -30.92 17.75 -30.35
CA ASN A 246 -30.43 16.90 -31.42
C ASN A 246 -29.31 15.95 -31.01
N ASN A 247 -29.51 14.72 -31.46
CA ASN A 247 -28.59 13.61 -31.44
C ASN A 247 -27.53 13.88 -32.53
N ASN A 248 -26.30 14.28 -32.18
CA ASN A 248 -25.18 14.20 -33.12
C ASN A 248 -23.83 14.12 -32.42
N ASN A 249 -23.10 13.07 -32.76
CA ASN A 249 -21.68 12.89 -32.52
C ASN A 249 -20.90 14.00 -33.23
N ASN A 250 -20.19 14.84 -32.47
CA ASN A 250 -18.94 15.38 -32.99
C ASN A 250 -17.95 15.67 -31.86
N THR A 251 -16.85 14.93 -31.95
CA THR A 251 -15.66 14.98 -31.12
C THR A 251 -14.81 16.19 -31.51
N ASN A 252 -14.04 16.68 -30.53
CA ASN A 252 -12.86 17.55 -30.65
C ASN A 252 -13.10 19.07 -30.57
N ALA A 253 -12.98 19.59 -29.36
CA ALA A 253 -12.14 20.75 -29.06
C ALA A 253 -11.93 20.78 -27.54
N TYR A 254 -10.69 20.74 -27.08
CA TYR A 254 -10.11 21.70 -26.13
C TYR A 254 -8.72 21.21 -25.72
N ASN A 255 -7.76 21.82 -26.39
CA ASN A 255 -6.38 21.94 -25.98
C ASN A 255 -6.34 22.90 -24.79
N HIS A 256 -5.76 22.50 -23.65
CA HIS A 256 -5.45 23.43 -22.56
C HIS A 256 -3.98 23.35 -22.19
N GLY A 257 -3.33 24.51 -22.28
CA GLY A 257 -1.90 24.70 -22.20
C GLY A 257 -1.31 24.67 -20.78
N TYR A 258 0.00 24.39 -20.81
CA TYR A 258 1.10 24.84 -19.95
C TYR A 258 0.81 25.31 -18.51
N VAL A 259 1.45 24.59 -17.57
CA VAL A 259 1.80 25.08 -16.22
C VAL A 259 3.30 24.79 -16.00
N PRO A 260 4.10 25.71 -15.42
CA PRO A 260 5.56 25.57 -15.40
C PRO A 260 6.01 24.57 -14.33
N SER A 261 6.71 23.52 -14.77
CA SER A 261 7.28 22.47 -13.92
C SER A 261 8.73 22.80 -13.55
N GLY A 262 8.92 23.86 -12.77
CA GLY A 262 10.26 24.38 -12.42
C GLY A 262 10.92 23.72 -11.19
N GLY A 263 10.14 23.09 -10.30
CA GLY A 263 10.66 22.52 -9.04
C GLY A 263 10.86 21.00 -9.04
N ILE A 264 10.27 20.29 -10.00
CA ILE A 264 10.24 18.82 -10.01
C ILE A 264 11.47 18.25 -10.76
N SER A 265 12.09 19.02 -11.67
CA SER A 265 13.20 18.55 -12.50
C SER A 265 14.49 18.27 -11.72
N GLN A 266 14.81 19.08 -10.70
CA GLN A 266 16.01 18.87 -9.87
C GLN A 266 15.86 17.66 -8.94
N ILE A 267 14.71 17.51 -8.29
CA ILE A 267 14.40 16.34 -7.45
C ILE A 267 14.32 15.08 -8.32
N SER A 268 13.70 15.17 -9.50
CA SER A 268 13.64 14.07 -10.48
C SER A 268 15.03 13.67 -10.97
N SER A 269 15.96 14.62 -11.21
CA SER A 269 17.32 14.32 -11.68
C SER A 269 18.21 13.68 -10.61
N LEU A 270 18.01 14.08 -9.35
CA LEU A 270 18.68 13.48 -8.18
C LEU A 270 18.12 12.07 -7.91
N ILE A 271 16.80 11.90 -7.96
CA ILE A 271 16.15 10.59 -7.85
C ILE A 271 16.54 9.66 -9.01
N HIS A 272 16.67 10.16 -10.25
CA HIS A 272 16.99 9.32 -11.40
C HIS A 272 18.40 8.69 -11.34
N LYS A 273 19.37 9.38 -10.72
CA LYS A 273 20.73 8.84 -10.52
C LYS A 273 20.86 7.97 -9.27
N MET A 274 19.99 8.15 -8.27
CA MET A 274 20.04 7.42 -6.99
C MET A 274 19.16 6.15 -6.94
N SER A 275 18.27 5.94 -7.92
CA SER A 275 17.15 4.98 -7.85
C SER A 275 17.10 3.99 -9.01
N THR A 276 18.22 3.36 -9.39
CA THR A 276 18.19 2.43 -10.53
C THR A 276 18.76 1.05 -10.26
N TYR A 277 19.31 0.72 -9.10
CA TYR A 277 19.92 -0.62 -8.92
C TYR A 277 18.93 -1.77 -9.03
N VAL A 278 17.68 -1.61 -8.57
CA VAL A 278 16.63 -2.63 -8.75
C VAL A 278 16.24 -2.78 -10.23
N ALA A 279 16.00 -1.66 -10.93
CA ALA A 279 15.68 -1.65 -12.35
C ALA A 279 16.85 -2.14 -13.23
N GLN A 280 18.08 -1.78 -12.89
CA GLN A 280 19.30 -2.26 -13.50
C GLN A 280 19.49 -3.75 -13.23
N GLY A 281 19.21 -4.23 -12.02
CA GLY A 281 19.23 -5.64 -11.67
C GLY A 281 18.28 -6.45 -12.55
N LEU A 282 17.05 -5.97 -12.71
CA LEU A 282 16.07 -6.56 -13.61
C LEU A 282 16.53 -6.54 -15.08
N ALA A 283 16.99 -5.38 -15.58
CA ALA A 283 17.47 -5.26 -16.95
C ALA A 283 18.70 -6.15 -17.22
N TYR A 284 19.65 -6.20 -16.27
CA TYR A 284 20.84 -7.03 -16.34
C TYR A 284 20.48 -8.52 -16.30
N PHE A 285 19.55 -8.92 -15.43
CA PHE A 285 19.04 -10.28 -15.37
C PHE A 285 18.41 -10.69 -16.69
N VAL A 286 17.56 -9.84 -17.29
CA VAL A 286 16.95 -10.10 -18.60
C VAL A 286 18.00 -10.20 -19.71
N ALA A 287 19.04 -9.38 -19.66
CA ALA A 287 20.12 -9.37 -20.67
C ALA A 287 21.06 -10.59 -20.58
N HIS A 288 21.10 -11.32 -19.46
CA HIS A 288 22.03 -12.42 -19.24
C HIS A 288 21.32 -13.78 -19.06
N PRO A 289 21.12 -14.56 -20.14
CA PRO A 289 20.43 -15.86 -20.10
C PRO A 289 21.06 -16.90 -19.16
N ARG A 290 22.36 -16.77 -18.84
CA ARG A 290 23.04 -17.66 -17.88
C ARG A 290 22.44 -17.56 -16.48
N LEU A 291 22.01 -16.37 -16.06
CA LEU A 291 21.37 -16.15 -14.75
C LEU A 291 19.99 -16.83 -14.66
N TRP A 292 19.26 -16.92 -15.78
CA TRP A 292 17.95 -17.57 -15.82
C TRP A 292 18.07 -19.05 -15.50
N ARG A 293 19.08 -19.72 -16.06
CA ARG A 293 19.33 -21.13 -15.78
C ARG A 293 19.69 -21.37 -14.31
N MET A 294 20.42 -20.45 -13.68
CA MET A 294 20.76 -20.52 -12.25
C MET A 294 19.55 -20.29 -11.33
N THR A 295 18.55 -19.54 -11.81
CA THR A 295 17.38 -19.09 -11.03
C THR A 295 16.16 -20.01 -11.19
N ILE A 296 15.86 -20.44 -12.41
CA ILE A 296 14.66 -21.25 -12.72
C ILE A 296 14.74 -22.61 -12.02
N CYS A 297 15.94 -23.21 -11.97
CA CYS A 297 16.15 -24.52 -11.36
C CYS A 297 15.77 -24.56 -9.86
N PRO A 298 16.31 -23.70 -8.99
CA PRO A 298 15.93 -23.69 -7.57
C PRO A 298 14.47 -23.30 -7.35
N VAL A 299 13.91 -22.35 -8.12
CA VAL A 299 12.49 -21.99 -7.99
C VAL A 299 11.59 -23.18 -8.35
N LEU A 300 11.85 -23.87 -9.46
CA LEU A 300 11.09 -25.06 -9.84
C LEU A 300 11.22 -26.15 -8.78
N LEU A 301 12.41 -26.35 -8.22
CA LEU A 301 12.64 -27.30 -7.14
C LEU A 301 11.83 -26.96 -5.89
N THR A 302 11.73 -25.68 -5.50
CA THR A 302 10.89 -25.25 -4.36
C THR A 302 9.40 -25.53 -4.60
N ILE A 303 8.91 -25.34 -5.83
CA ILE A 303 7.52 -25.66 -6.20
C ILE A 303 7.27 -27.17 -6.09
N VAL A 304 8.20 -28.00 -6.61
CA VAL A 304 8.09 -29.47 -6.55
C VAL A 304 8.10 -29.95 -5.11
N VAL A 305 9.00 -29.44 -4.26
CA VAL A 305 9.07 -29.78 -2.83
C VAL A 305 7.79 -29.34 -2.12
N GLY A 306 7.29 -28.14 -2.38
CA GLY A 306 6.04 -27.65 -1.77
C GLY A 306 4.84 -28.52 -2.14
N LEU A 307 4.64 -28.83 -3.41
CA LEU A 307 3.58 -29.72 -3.87
C LEU A 307 3.69 -31.12 -3.28
N THR A 308 4.90 -31.68 -3.26
CA THR A 308 5.16 -33.01 -2.66
C THR A 308 4.86 -33.00 -1.17
N THR A 309 5.25 -31.95 -0.44
CA THR A 309 5.00 -31.80 1.00
C THR A 309 3.51 -31.74 1.31
N ILE A 310 2.75 -30.96 0.54
CA ILE A 310 1.29 -30.88 0.67
C ILE A 310 0.65 -32.26 0.49
N ILE A 311 1.02 -32.98 -0.59
CA ILE A 311 0.46 -34.30 -0.89
C ILE A 311 0.79 -35.29 0.24
N VAL A 312 2.04 -35.31 0.72
CA VAL A 312 2.47 -36.22 1.79
C VAL A 312 1.73 -35.93 3.09
N LEU A 313 1.59 -34.67 3.49
CA LEU A 313 0.87 -34.31 4.72
C LEU A 313 -0.62 -34.60 4.63
N LEU A 314 -1.27 -34.30 3.51
CA LEU A 314 -2.69 -34.63 3.34
C LEU A 314 -2.95 -36.14 3.36
N VAL A 315 -2.01 -36.96 2.85
CA VAL A 315 -2.17 -38.41 2.83
C VAL A 315 -1.82 -39.05 4.18
N ALA A 316 -0.77 -38.58 4.86
CA ALA A 316 -0.23 -39.23 6.05
C ALA A 316 -0.64 -38.57 7.38
N ALA A 317 -0.81 -37.24 7.40
CA ALA A 317 -1.04 -36.47 8.63
C ALA A 317 -2.50 -36.06 8.83
N MET A 318 -3.33 -36.03 7.79
CA MET A 318 -4.72 -35.58 7.90
C MET A 318 -5.55 -36.44 8.87
N HIS A 319 -5.55 -37.77 8.69
CA HIS A 319 -6.31 -38.69 9.53
C HIS A 319 -5.89 -38.66 11.01
N PRO A 320 -4.59 -38.75 11.38
CA PRO A 320 -4.20 -38.67 12.78
C PRO A 320 -4.45 -37.29 13.41
N GLN A 321 -4.41 -36.20 12.64
CA GLN A 321 -4.76 -34.87 13.14
C GLN A 321 -6.26 -34.75 13.42
N GLU A 322 -7.12 -35.28 12.55
CA GLU A 322 -8.57 -35.31 12.74
C GLU A 322 -8.95 -36.11 13.99
N GLU A 323 -8.40 -37.31 14.16
CA GLU A 323 -8.62 -38.15 15.34
C GLU A 323 -8.18 -37.43 16.63
N GLY A 324 -6.99 -36.81 16.63
CA GLY A 324 -6.52 -36.06 17.79
C GLY A 324 -7.40 -34.85 18.15
N LEU A 325 -8.04 -34.20 17.17
CA LEU A 325 -8.99 -33.12 17.40
C LEU A 325 -10.32 -33.64 17.96
N ASN A 326 -10.81 -34.78 17.45
CA ASN A 326 -11.99 -35.46 17.96
C ASN A 326 -11.81 -35.88 19.42
N ASP A 327 -10.63 -36.39 19.79
CA ASP A 327 -10.29 -36.79 21.17
C ASP A 327 -10.34 -35.62 22.17
N ILE A 328 -10.11 -34.38 21.70
CA ILE A 328 -10.19 -33.15 22.51
C ILE A 328 -11.64 -32.64 22.64
N GLY A 329 -12.61 -33.32 22.00
CA GLY A 329 -14.03 -33.00 22.07
C GLY A 329 -14.50 -32.01 21.01
N ILE A 330 -13.74 -31.84 19.92
CA ILE A 330 -14.15 -31.01 18.78
C ILE A 330 -15.19 -31.79 17.93
N PRO A 331 -16.30 -31.17 17.50
CA PRO A 331 -17.29 -31.84 16.65
C PRO A 331 -16.69 -32.35 15.34
N GLU A 332 -17.12 -33.54 14.88
CA GLU A 332 -16.54 -34.26 13.73
C GLU A 332 -16.40 -33.39 12.46
N GLY A 333 -17.44 -32.61 12.13
CA GLY A 333 -17.39 -31.72 10.96
C GLY A 333 -16.41 -30.55 11.10
N LEU A 334 -16.17 -30.06 12.31
CA LEU A 334 -15.20 -28.99 12.59
C LEU A 334 -13.77 -29.55 12.63
N ALA A 335 -13.59 -30.76 13.18
CA ALA A 335 -12.31 -31.44 13.29
C ALA A 335 -11.70 -31.69 11.89
N TRP A 336 -12.49 -32.16 10.93
CA TRP A 336 -12.04 -32.35 9.54
C TRP A 336 -11.54 -31.04 8.91
N VAL A 337 -12.26 -29.93 9.06
CA VAL A 337 -11.84 -28.62 8.54
C VAL A 337 -10.56 -28.15 9.21
N LEU A 338 -10.46 -28.30 10.53
CA LEU A 338 -9.29 -27.89 11.30
C LEU A 338 -8.05 -28.74 10.97
N ALA A 339 -8.20 -30.05 10.72
CA ALA A 339 -7.12 -30.92 10.29
C ALA A 339 -6.56 -30.51 8.92
N ILE A 340 -7.42 -30.16 7.96
CA ILE A 340 -6.97 -29.61 6.67
C ILE A 340 -6.19 -28.31 6.87
N MET A 341 -6.70 -27.40 7.70
CA MET A 341 -6.02 -26.13 7.99
C MET A 341 -4.64 -26.36 8.64
N LEU A 342 -4.52 -27.31 9.57
CA LEU A 342 -3.25 -27.70 10.19
C LEU A 342 -2.26 -28.25 9.16
N CYS A 343 -2.68 -29.21 8.33
CA CYS A 343 -1.87 -29.75 7.23
C CYS A 343 -1.36 -28.64 6.28
N LEU A 344 -2.23 -27.68 5.93
CA LEU A 344 -1.85 -26.55 5.09
C LEU A 344 -0.81 -25.65 5.78
N VAL A 345 -0.99 -25.32 7.06
CA VAL A 345 -0.03 -24.52 7.83
C VAL A 345 1.31 -25.23 7.97
N GLU A 346 1.32 -26.52 8.30
CA GLU A 346 2.55 -27.33 8.38
C GLU A 346 3.27 -27.39 7.03
N SER A 347 2.53 -27.60 5.95
CA SER A 347 3.09 -27.61 4.60
C SER A 347 3.73 -26.27 4.22
N PHE A 348 3.09 -25.16 4.62
CA PHE A 348 3.61 -23.82 4.43
C PHE A 348 4.90 -23.61 5.22
N VAL A 349 4.94 -23.99 6.50
CA VAL A 349 6.12 -23.86 7.36
C VAL A 349 7.30 -24.68 6.82
N ILE A 350 7.08 -25.95 6.44
CA ILE A 350 8.13 -26.81 5.88
C ILE A 350 8.65 -26.24 4.55
N THR A 351 7.75 -25.84 3.66
CA THR A 351 8.12 -25.25 2.36
C THR A 351 8.88 -23.94 2.55
N MET A 352 8.48 -23.10 3.52
CA MET A 352 9.15 -21.86 3.88
C MET A 352 10.56 -22.14 4.41
N ILE A 353 10.75 -23.10 5.31
CA ILE A 353 12.07 -23.48 5.84
C ILE A 353 12.99 -23.98 4.70
N TYR A 354 12.47 -24.86 3.84
CA TYR A 354 13.21 -25.35 2.67
C TYR A 354 13.63 -24.20 1.74
N SER A 355 12.69 -23.31 1.45
CA SER A 355 12.88 -22.09 0.66
C SER A 355 13.99 -21.22 1.25
N LEU A 356 13.96 -20.93 2.55
CA LEU A 356 14.97 -20.10 3.24
C LEU A 356 16.39 -20.68 3.15
N ILE A 357 16.53 -22.01 3.21
CA ILE A 357 17.84 -22.66 3.12
C ILE A 357 18.32 -22.72 1.67
N CYS A 358 17.46 -23.24 0.78
CA CYS A 358 17.83 -23.52 -0.60
C CYS A 358 18.04 -22.21 -1.38
N LEU A 359 17.06 -21.30 -1.39
CA LEU A 359 17.14 -20.07 -2.19
C LEU A 359 18.30 -19.18 -1.75
N ALA A 360 18.57 -19.06 -0.44
CA ALA A 360 19.70 -18.27 0.06
C ALA A 360 21.05 -18.74 -0.52
N CYS A 361 21.25 -20.05 -0.65
CA CYS A 361 22.47 -20.60 -1.27
C CYS A 361 22.60 -20.24 -2.76
N TYR A 362 21.47 -20.11 -3.47
CA TYR A 362 21.47 -19.71 -4.88
C TYR A 362 21.59 -18.20 -5.05
N GLN A 363 21.06 -17.39 -4.12
CA GLN A 363 21.25 -15.94 -4.11
C GLN A 363 22.74 -15.60 -4.00
N ASP A 364 23.48 -16.20 -3.07
CA ASP A 364 24.92 -15.98 -2.93
C ASP A 364 25.68 -16.31 -4.23
N LYS A 365 25.32 -17.41 -4.93
CA LYS A 365 25.91 -17.79 -6.22
C LYS A 365 25.60 -16.78 -7.34
N VAL A 366 24.38 -16.24 -7.37
CA VAL A 366 23.99 -15.21 -8.33
C VAL A 366 24.74 -13.91 -8.06
N PHE A 367 24.86 -13.53 -6.78
CA PHE A 367 25.63 -12.35 -6.37
C PHE A 367 27.11 -12.48 -6.76
N GLU A 368 27.73 -13.62 -6.44
CA GLU A 368 29.11 -13.95 -6.82
C GLU A 368 29.30 -13.85 -8.34
N PHE A 369 28.40 -14.43 -9.13
CA PHE A 369 28.48 -14.39 -10.59
C PHE A 369 28.48 -12.96 -11.13
N VAL A 370 27.62 -12.09 -10.59
CA VAL A 370 27.54 -10.68 -11.01
C VAL A 370 28.81 -9.92 -10.61
N MET A 371 29.31 -10.09 -9.39
CA MET A 371 30.54 -9.45 -8.93
C MET A 371 31.74 -9.82 -9.80
N ARG A 372 31.85 -11.08 -10.24
CA ARG A 372 32.89 -11.51 -11.18
C ARG A 372 32.76 -10.83 -12.53
N GLN A 373 31.54 -10.73 -13.07
CA GLN A 373 31.31 -10.04 -14.35
C GLN A 373 31.59 -8.53 -14.29
N GLN A 374 31.45 -7.91 -13.12
CA GLN A 374 31.81 -6.50 -12.92
C GLN A 374 33.33 -6.29 -12.69
N GLY A 375 34.15 -7.35 -12.74
CA GLY A 375 35.61 -7.23 -12.62
C GLY A 375 36.16 -7.32 -11.20
N HIS A 376 35.31 -7.60 -10.20
CA HIS A 376 35.74 -7.77 -8.80
C HIS A 376 36.04 -9.24 -8.44
N GLU A 377 36.66 -10.00 -9.36
CA GLU A 377 36.96 -11.43 -9.16
C GLU A 377 37.89 -11.66 -7.94
N GLN A 378 38.87 -10.78 -7.73
CA GLN A 378 39.82 -10.89 -6.62
C GLN A 378 39.16 -10.79 -5.24
N LEU A 379 38.07 -10.03 -5.12
CA LEU A 379 37.32 -9.90 -3.87
C LEU A 379 36.57 -11.19 -3.53
N VAL A 380 36.05 -11.86 -4.55
CA VAL A 380 35.30 -13.12 -4.44
C VAL A 380 36.23 -14.31 -4.16
N ASP A 381 37.32 -14.43 -4.92
CA ASP A 381 38.17 -15.62 -4.89
C ASP A 381 38.99 -15.75 -3.60
N ASN A 382 39.35 -14.61 -2.97
CA ASN A 382 40.12 -14.60 -1.72
C ASN A 382 39.38 -15.14 -0.49
N LYS A 383 38.04 -15.33 -0.55
CA LYS A 383 37.22 -15.70 0.62
C LYS A 383 36.34 -16.92 0.42
N ARG A 384 36.79 -17.86 -0.42
CA ARG A 384 36.10 -19.13 -0.62
C ARG A 384 36.32 -20.07 0.56
N THR A 385 35.74 -19.83 1.73
CA THR A 385 35.82 -20.80 2.83
C THR A 385 34.69 -20.65 3.88
N HIS A 386 33.81 -21.67 3.91
CA HIS A 386 33.08 -22.16 5.10
C HIS A 386 31.95 -21.35 5.78
N ALA A 387 31.17 -20.52 5.09
CA ALA A 387 30.13 -19.72 5.78
C ALA A 387 28.66 -20.17 5.64
N THR A 388 28.25 -20.92 4.62
CA THR A 388 26.80 -20.97 4.26
C THR A 388 25.90 -21.70 5.28
N CYS A 389 26.38 -22.79 5.91
CA CYS A 389 25.57 -23.57 6.85
C CYS A 389 25.59 -23.00 8.28
N ILE A 390 26.73 -22.47 8.74
CA ILE A 390 26.87 -21.85 10.07
C ILE A 390 26.13 -20.49 10.11
N ARG A 391 26.11 -19.74 8.99
CA ARG A 391 25.40 -18.46 8.81
C ARG A 391 23.89 -18.59 9.02
N ILE A 392 23.27 -19.69 8.56
CA ILE A 392 21.84 -19.95 8.74
C ILE A 392 21.51 -20.20 10.23
N CYS A 393 22.35 -20.96 10.94
CA CYS A 393 22.13 -21.25 12.37
C CYS A 393 22.46 -20.07 13.31
N THR A 394 23.40 -19.18 12.95
CA THR A 394 23.75 -18.02 13.80
C THR A 394 22.92 -16.77 13.51
N SER A 395 22.28 -16.67 12.35
CA SER A 395 21.41 -15.53 12.02
C SER A 395 20.10 -15.53 12.81
N CYS A 396 19.57 -16.71 13.19
CA CYS A 396 18.35 -16.85 14.00
C CYS A 396 18.45 -16.25 15.42
N CYS A 397 19.66 -15.96 15.92
CA CYS A 397 19.90 -15.49 17.29
C CYS A 397 20.39 -14.03 17.37
N ARG A 398 20.37 -13.26 16.27
CA ARG A 398 20.83 -11.86 16.27
C ARG A 398 19.73 -10.89 16.72
N VAL A 399 20.16 -9.77 17.31
CA VAL A 399 19.35 -8.58 17.66
C VAL A 399 18.49 -8.08 16.47
N SER A 400 18.92 -8.33 15.24
CA SER A 400 18.15 -8.04 14.01
C SER A 400 16.84 -8.82 13.91
N VAL A 401 16.74 -10.02 14.48
CA VAL A 401 15.49 -10.82 14.49
C VAL A 401 14.48 -10.24 15.47
N LEU A 402 14.94 -9.80 16.65
CA LEU A 402 14.10 -9.14 17.66
C LEU A 402 13.60 -7.77 17.18
N LEU A 403 14.48 -6.98 16.54
CA LEU A 403 14.10 -5.71 15.92
C LEU A 403 13.10 -5.93 14.76
N ARG A 404 13.28 -6.98 13.95
CA ARG A 404 12.29 -7.37 12.94
C ARG A 404 10.98 -7.80 13.55
N LEU A 405 10.96 -8.58 14.62
CA LEU A 405 9.73 -9.02 15.25
C LEU A 405 8.95 -7.81 15.80
N GLY A 406 9.66 -6.85 16.43
CA GLY A 406 9.07 -5.59 16.87
C GLY A 406 8.56 -4.72 15.72
N LEU A 407 9.37 -4.52 14.66
CA LEU A 407 8.99 -3.75 13.49
C LEU A 407 7.85 -4.43 12.70
N LEU A 408 7.83 -5.76 12.63
CA LEU A 408 6.79 -6.56 12.00
C LEU A 408 5.46 -6.42 12.74
N VAL A 409 5.46 -6.49 14.08
CA VAL A 409 4.25 -6.25 14.88
C VAL A 409 3.70 -4.84 14.64
N ILE A 410 4.56 -3.83 14.49
CA ILE A 410 4.15 -2.45 14.22
C ILE A 410 3.73 -2.25 12.76
N SER A 411 4.38 -2.91 11.81
CA SER A 411 4.24 -2.65 10.37
C SER A 411 3.27 -3.59 9.65
N VAL A 412 2.94 -4.77 10.20
CA VAL A 412 1.92 -5.68 9.64
C VAL A 412 0.53 -5.05 9.56
N PRO A 413 0.04 -4.31 10.58
CA PRO A 413 -1.23 -3.60 10.47
C PRO A 413 -1.28 -2.61 9.30
N LEU A 414 -0.14 -2.07 8.86
CA LEU A 414 -0.12 -1.19 7.69
C LEU A 414 -0.47 -1.93 6.41
N ASN A 415 -0.08 -3.20 6.23
CA ASN A 415 -0.42 -3.97 5.01
C ASN A 415 -1.93 -4.20 4.82
N VAL A 416 -2.76 -3.94 5.84
CA VAL A 416 -4.23 -3.99 5.74
C VAL A 416 -4.77 -2.86 4.85
N VAL A 417 -4.05 -1.74 4.74
CA VAL A 417 -4.42 -0.62 3.89
C VAL A 417 -3.80 -0.79 2.50
N PRO A 418 -4.59 -1.03 1.44
CA PRO A 418 -4.06 -1.18 0.09
C PRO A 418 -3.31 0.08 -0.39
N VAL A 419 -2.31 -0.10 -1.26
CA VAL A 419 -1.41 0.95 -1.79
C VAL A 419 -0.57 1.63 -0.71
N VAL A 420 -1.20 2.47 0.12
CA VAL A 420 -0.51 3.37 1.06
C VAL A 420 0.14 2.58 2.17
N GLY A 421 -0.56 1.59 2.70
CA GLY A 421 -0.06 0.69 3.72
C GLY A 421 1.13 -0.13 3.24
N ASN A 422 1.01 -0.77 2.08
CA ASN A 422 2.11 -1.54 1.47
C ASN A 422 3.32 -0.66 1.13
N ALA A 423 3.10 0.56 0.62
CA ALA A 423 4.17 1.51 0.33
C ALA A 423 4.88 1.98 1.61
N MET A 424 4.12 2.27 2.67
CA MET A 424 4.67 2.69 3.95
C MET A 424 5.38 1.53 4.67
N TYR A 425 4.84 0.32 4.60
CA TYR A 425 5.51 -0.90 5.05
C TYR A 425 6.84 -1.09 4.31
N ALA A 426 6.84 -0.92 2.98
CA ALA A 426 8.05 -1.04 2.17
C ALA A 426 9.08 0.04 2.46
N TRP A 427 8.63 1.26 2.73
CA TRP A 427 9.51 2.34 3.16
C TRP A 427 10.16 2.05 4.51
N LEU A 428 9.36 1.67 5.51
CA LEU A 428 9.84 1.39 6.88
C LEU A 428 10.78 0.19 6.93
N ASN A 429 10.52 -0.85 6.13
CA ASN A 429 11.34 -2.05 6.08
C ASN A 429 12.47 -1.98 5.04
N GLY A 430 12.49 -0.96 4.18
CA GLY A 430 13.38 -0.90 3.02
C GLY A 430 14.87 -1.00 3.40
N GLN A 431 15.32 -0.22 4.38
CA GLN A 431 16.73 -0.24 4.80
C GLN A 431 17.16 -1.62 5.33
N ILE A 432 16.28 -2.32 6.05
CA ILE A 432 16.54 -3.66 6.58
C ILE A 432 16.65 -4.68 5.45
N VAL A 433 15.72 -4.64 4.48
CA VAL A 433 15.73 -5.53 3.31
C VAL A 433 16.99 -5.32 2.49
N ALA A 434 17.38 -4.06 2.25
CA ALA A 434 18.61 -3.74 1.54
C ALA A 434 19.86 -4.27 2.26
N TRP A 435 19.89 -4.17 3.59
CA TRP A 435 20.96 -4.75 4.40
C TRP A 435 21.06 -6.28 4.27
N GLU A 436 19.93 -6.99 4.18
CA GLU A 436 19.93 -8.45 3.94
C GLU A 436 20.53 -8.80 2.59
N TYR A 437 20.14 -8.08 1.55
CA TYR A 437 20.66 -8.27 0.20
C TYR A 437 22.16 -8.00 0.09
N HIS A 438 22.71 -7.11 0.94
CA HIS A 438 24.14 -6.83 1.01
C HIS A 438 24.90 -7.66 2.03
N PHE A 439 24.25 -8.57 2.74
CA PHE A 439 24.91 -9.36 3.77
C PHE A 439 26.10 -10.15 3.21
N PHE A 440 25.94 -10.77 2.04
CA PHE A 440 27.04 -11.48 1.36
C PHE A 440 28.21 -10.55 1.02
N TYR A 441 27.95 -9.33 0.58
CA TYR A 441 28.98 -8.33 0.32
C TYR A 441 29.73 -7.94 1.60
N PHE A 442 29.03 -7.76 2.72
CA PHE A 442 29.67 -7.49 4.01
C PHE A 442 30.54 -8.65 4.51
N GLU A 443 30.15 -9.90 4.22
CA GLU A 443 30.99 -11.07 4.47
C GLU A 443 32.24 -11.07 3.57
N LEU A 444 32.09 -10.76 2.28
CA LEU A 444 33.22 -10.60 1.36
C LEU A 444 34.19 -9.51 1.80
N LYS A 445 33.75 -8.48 2.52
CA LYS A 445 34.63 -7.46 3.12
C LYS A 445 35.07 -7.77 4.56
N ASN A 446 34.44 -8.76 5.21
CA ASN A 446 34.63 -9.10 6.63
C ASN A 446 34.37 -7.90 7.54
N TYR A 447 33.29 -7.17 7.28
CA TYR A 447 32.93 -5.99 8.07
C TYR A 447 32.30 -6.38 9.41
N SER A 448 32.73 -5.69 10.47
CA SER A 448 32.06 -5.74 11.78
C SER A 448 30.67 -5.09 11.68
N PHE A 449 29.80 -5.33 12.66
CA PHE A 449 28.47 -4.72 12.68
C PHE A 449 28.52 -3.19 12.70
N GLU A 450 29.50 -2.60 13.39
CA GLU A 450 29.70 -1.14 13.42
C GLU A 450 30.11 -0.59 12.05
N GLN A 451 30.97 -1.31 11.32
CA GLN A 451 31.37 -0.93 9.96
C GLN A 451 30.21 -1.04 8.97
N GLN A 452 29.38 -2.09 9.10
CA GLN A 452 28.16 -2.24 8.31
C GLN A 452 27.22 -1.06 8.56
N GLN A 453 26.95 -0.74 9.82
CA GLN A 453 26.07 0.36 10.20
C GLN A 453 26.57 1.71 9.66
N ALA A 454 27.86 2.00 9.81
CA ALA A 454 28.44 3.25 9.31
C ALA A 454 28.30 3.42 7.80
N LEU A 455 28.52 2.36 7.02
CA LEU A 455 28.38 2.39 5.56
C LEU A 455 26.91 2.56 5.12
N ILE A 456 25.99 1.91 5.83
CA ILE A 456 24.55 2.05 5.56
C ILE A 456 24.10 3.47 5.93
N ASP A 457 24.57 4.03 7.04
CA ASP A 457 24.18 5.36 7.49
C ASP A 457 24.69 6.45 6.52
N GLU A 458 25.90 6.30 5.98
CA GLU A 458 26.45 7.17 4.92
C GLU A 458 25.54 7.17 3.67
N ARG A 459 24.86 6.04 3.38
CA ARG A 459 24.04 5.83 2.18
C ARG A 459 22.58 5.51 2.50
N SER A 460 22.07 6.02 3.62
CA SER A 460 20.77 5.62 4.20
C SER A 460 19.62 5.72 3.21
N LEU A 461 19.57 6.80 2.41
CA LEU A 461 18.55 7.00 1.37
C LEU A 461 18.66 5.96 0.25
N GLN A 462 19.87 5.63 -0.21
CA GLN A 462 20.09 4.62 -1.27
C GLN A 462 19.66 3.22 -0.80
N TYR A 463 20.04 2.84 0.42
CA TYR A 463 19.59 1.58 1.04
C TYR A 463 18.07 1.54 1.22
N THR A 464 17.47 2.62 1.72
CA THR A 464 16.02 2.70 1.92
C THR A 464 15.26 2.56 0.61
N LEU A 465 15.66 3.30 -0.44
CA LEU A 465 15.00 3.24 -1.74
C LEU A 465 15.20 1.90 -2.44
N PHE A 466 16.42 1.33 -2.39
CA PHE A 466 16.71 0.02 -2.96
C PHE A 466 15.82 -1.05 -2.33
N GLY A 467 15.81 -1.15 -1.00
CA GLY A 467 15.04 -2.18 -0.33
C GLY A 467 13.53 -1.95 -0.39
N MET A 468 13.06 -0.70 -0.42
CA MET A 468 11.65 -0.40 -0.68
C MET A 468 11.22 -0.96 -2.05
N GLN A 469 11.98 -0.70 -3.10
CA GLN A 469 11.68 -1.20 -4.45
C GLN A 469 11.77 -2.72 -4.54
N ALA A 470 12.79 -3.31 -3.94
CA ALA A 470 12.98 -4.75 -3.89
C ALA A 470 11.77 -5.43 -3.23
N LEU A 471 11.35 -4.95 -2.06
CA LEU A 471 10.21 -5.47 -1.32
C LEU A 471 8.90 -5.31 -2.11
N LEU A 472 8.67 -4.15 -2.75
CA LEU A 472 7.47 -3.92 -3.57
C LEU A 472 7.38 -4.90 -4.76
N LEU A 473 8.50 -5.24 -5.39
CA LEU A 473 8.53 -6.24 -6.46
C LEU A 473 8.30 -7.66 -5.92
N GLU A 474 8.86 -7.99 -4.76
CA GLU A 474 8.67 -9.30 -4.13
C GLU A 474 7.25 -9.55 -3.65
N MET A 475 6.50 -8.49 -3.34
CA MET A 475 5.08 -8.59 -3.03
C MET A 475 4.24 -9.10 -4.21
N VAL A 476 4.73 -9.06 -5.45
CA VAL A 476 3.95 -9.49 -6.61
C VAL A 476 3.72 -11.02 -6.56
N PRO A 477 2.47 -11.50 -6.43
CA PRO A 477 2.17 -12.91 -6.26
C PRO A 477 2.56 -13.70 -7.50
N GLY A 478 3.02 -14.94 -7.29
CA GLY A 478 3.43 -15.86 -8.35
C GLY A 478 4.81 -15.58 -8.95
N ILE A 479 5.22 -14.32 -9.08
CA ILE A 479 6.53 -13.94 -9.67
C ILE A 479 7.51 -13.31 -8.67
N GLY A 480 7.08 -13.01 -7.44
CA GLY A 480 7.92 -12.42 -6.39
C GLY A 480 9.20 -13.22 -6.11
N ALA A 481 9.14 -14.55 -6.16
CA ALA A 481 10.31 -15.42 -6.03
C ALA A 481 11.36 -15.20 -7.14
N VAL A 482 10.94 -14.80 -8.35
CA VAL A 482 11.87 -14.42 -9.43
C VAL A 482 12.46 -13.04 -9.14
N PHE A 483 11.64 -12.09 -8.67
CA PHE A 483 12.12 -10.76 -8.32
C PHE A 483 13.16 -10.78 -7.21
N MET A 484 13.07 -11.70 -6.25
CA MET A 484 14.11 -11.96 -5.25
C MET A 484 15.50 -12.10 -5.89
N PHE A 485 15.62 -12.88 -6.97
CA PHE A 485 16.90 -13.04 -7.68
C PHE A 485 17.30 -11.81 -8.48
N THR A 486 16.34 -11.12 -9.12
CA THR A 486 16.64 -9.85 -9.82
C THR A 486 17.11 -8.76 -8.86
N ASN A 487 16.56 -8.75 -7.64
CA ASN A 487 16.96 -7.88 -6.54
C ASN A 487 18.35 -8.25 -6.05
N THR A 488 18.68 -9.54 -5.92
CA THR A 488 20.06 -9.99 -5.64
C THR A 488 21.06 -9.52 -6.70
N VAL A 489 20.71 -9.57 -8.00
CA VAL A 489 21.55 -9.00 -9.07
C VAL A 489 21.71 -7.50 -8.90
N GLY A 490 20.61 -6.79 -8.61
CA GLY A 490 20.64 -5.35 -8.32
C GLY A 490 21.52 -5.00 -7.11
N ALA A 491 21.47 -5.81 -6.05
CA ALA A 491 22.31 -5.65 -4.87
C ALA A 491 23.79 -5.87 -5.18
N ALA A 492 24.11 -6.84 -6.04
CA ALA A 492 25.47 -7.09 -6.51
C ALA A 492 26.00 -5.93 -7.38
N LEU A 493 25.18 -5.39 -8.28
CA LEU A 493 25.52 -4.17 -9.04
C LEU A 493 25.70 -2.95 -8.12
N PHE A 494 24.87 -2.84 -7.08
CA PHE A 494 25.01 -1.80 -6.08
C PHE A 494 26.32 -1.95 -5.30
N ALA A 495 26.68 -3.16 -4.88
CA ALA A 495 27.95 -3.43 -4.22
C ALA A 495 29.16 -3.17 -5.12
N ALA A 496 29.11 -3.56 -6.41
CA ALA A 496 30.14 -3.24 -7.38
C ALA A 496 30.34 -1.72 -7.52
N GLY A 497 29.24 -0.95 -7.61
CA GLY A 497 29.30 0.51 -7.63
C GLY A 497 29.95 1.11 -6.39
N ILE A 498 29.73 0.53 -5.20
CA ILE A 498 30.42 0.96 -3.97
C ILE A 498 31.93 0.70 -4.08
N GLU A 499 32.35 -0.46 -4.57
CA GLU A 499 33.78 -0.78 -4.77
C GLU A 499 34.43 0.16 -5.79
N ASP A 500 33.76 0.45 -6.91
CA ASP A 500 34.25 1.38 -7.92
C ASP A 500 34.44 2.79 -7.35
N GLU A 501 33.49 3.26 -6.53
CA GLU A 501 33.60 4.54 -5.82
C GLU A 501 34.75 4.54 -4.79
N GLU A 502 34.94 3.45 -4.03
CA GLU A 502 36.06 3.32 -3.09
C GLU A 502 37.40 3.29 -3.81
N ALA A 503 37.49 2.59 -4.95
CA ALA A 503 38.69 2.54 -5.78
C ALA A 503 39.01 3.94 -6.35
N ALA A 504 38.00 4.68 -6.82
CA ALA A 504 38.16 6.05 -7.30
C ALA A 504 38.61 7.03 -6.21
N LYS A 505 38.18 6.82 -4.95
CA LYS A 505 38.63 7.61 -3.78
C LYS A 505 40.07 7.29 -3.34
N ARG A 506 40.70 6.22 -3.84
CA ARG A 506 42.11 5.88 -3.60
C ARG A 506 42.98 6.27 -4.80
N PRO A 507 43.35 7.54 -5.01
CA PRO A 507 44.37 7.87 -5.99
C PRO A 507 45.75 7.40 -5.49
N VAL A 508 46.41 6.55 -6.28
CA VAL A 508 47.86 6.27 -6.36
C VAL A 508 48.65 6.59 -5.09
N GLN A 509 48.77 5.61 -4.19
CA GLN A 509 49.80 5.58 -3.15
C GLN A 509 50.56 4.25 -3.16
N GLN A 510 50.74 3.71 -4.36
CA GLN A 510 51.65 2.61 -4.67
C GLN A 510 52.40 3.01 -5.93
N ASP A 511 53.57 3.61 -5.72
CA ASP A 511 54.78 3.67 -6.56
C ASP A 511 55.62 4.86 -6.09
N ALA A 512 55.88 4.94 -4.78
CA ALA A 512 57.12 5.53 -4.29
C ALA A 512 58.05 4.35 -4.08
N GLU A 513 58.82 4.02 -5.12
CA GLU A 513 60.04 3.23 -5.02
C GLU A 513 60.83 3.75 -3.81
N GLU A 514 60.91 2.94 -2.75
CA GLU A 514 61.90 3.15 -1.71
C GLU A 514 63.27 3.02 -2.39
N PRO A 515 64.12 4.06 -2.41
CA PRO A 515 65.44 3.91 -3.01
C PRO A 515 66.23 2.92 -2.14
N ASP A 516 66.51 1.75 -2.71
CA ASP A 516 67.40 0.74 -2.15
C ASP A 516 68.73 1.41 -1.73
N PRO A 517 69.06 1.47 -0.42
CA PRO A 517 70.25 2.15 0.05
C PRO A 517 71.56 1.45 -0.35
N TYR A 518 71.49 0.27 -0.99
CA TYR A 518 72.66 -0.56 -1.26
C TYR A 518 73.10 -0.62 -2.74
N ARG A 519 72.46 0.12 -3.66
CA ARG A 519 72.81 0.07 -5.09
C ARG A 519 74.03 0.90 -5.51
N SER A 520 74.89 1.34 -4.59
CA SER A 520 76.11 2.10 -4.91
C SER A 520 77.43 1.42 -4.49
N LEU A 521 77.43 0.12 -4.17
CA LEU A 521 78.66 -0.63 -3.87
C LEU A 521 78.63 -2.07 -4.42
N VAL A 522 78.56 -2.24 -5.74
CA VAL A 522 79.22 -3.33 -6.51
C VAL A 522 79.52 -2.85 -7.91
#